data_AF-E1Z8B2-F1
#
_entry.id   AF-E1Z8B2-F1
#
_cell.length_a   1.000
_cell.length_b   1.000
_cell.length_c   1.000
_cell.angle_alpha   90.00
_cell.angle_beta   90.00
_cell.angle_gamma   90.00
#
_symmetry.space_group_name_H-M   'P 1'
#
loop_
_entity.id
_entity.type
_entity.pdbx_description
1 polymer ?
#
loop_
_entity_poly.entity_id
_entity_poly.type
_entity_poly.pdbx_seq_one_letter_code
_entity_poly.pdbx_strand_id
1 'polypeptide(L)'
;MFGALLFLAGARPAALPAVFLLFAATALPWRVYHYTRVQPRNRVYLLDFCYAVAAATAAFLCLPARLQHPGLEAAVYALADGPVSAALVAWQCAWVFHSPDHTVSVLLHLLPGLAMAAHHHLPLHPTAAAAAAVSGARDSALWLLGSPLAFYLTWQLLYFAAVQVLGRRYVRDNNLDTSYRCLTRRARRTGNIWARLVLRGSTARRLAVYGLIQLAFTGTLGTLLLFVPTYSHRSLACAWQAVKVLVPVFYGCKYQCERVYTAAMAEGVRRHMLQLQADARAAPAVPAAKQQ
;
A
#
# COMPACT_ATOMS: atom_id res chain seq x y z
N MET A 1 -10.08 -10.29 13.81
CA MET A 1 -9.74 -10.33 12.37
C MET A 1 -8.32 -10.80 12.11
N PHE A 2 -7.27 -10.16 12.66
CA PHE A 2 -5.87 -10.56 12.46
C PHE A 2 -5.59 -12.04 12.80
N GLY A 3 -5.92 -12.49 14.01
CA GLY A 3 -5.72 -13.89 14.40
C GLY A 3 -6.49 -14.90 13.53
N ALA A 4 -7.71 -14.55 13.10
CA ALA A 4 -8.49 -15.39 12.20
C ALA A 4 -7.87 -15.48 10.80
N LEU A 5 -7.34 -14.37 10.27
CA LEU A 5 -6.64 -14.36 8.98
C LEU A 5 -5.36 -15.20 9.03
N LEU A 6 -4.56 -15.09 10.09
CA LEU A 6 -3.35 -15.90 10.26
C LEU A 6 -3.68 -17.38 10.46
N PHE A 7 -4.69 -17.68 11.27
CA PHE A 7 -5.17 -19.04 11.46
C PHE A 7 -5.67 -19.65 10.14
N LEU A 8 -6.46 -18.92 9.36
CA LEU A 8 -6.92 -19.39 8.05
C LEU A 8 -5.76 -19.57 7.06
N ALA A 9 -4.82 -18.62 7.03
CA ALA A 9 -3.63 -18.72 6.17
C ALA A 9 -2.76 -19.94 6.53
N GLY A 10 -2.67 -20.32 7.80
CA GLY A 10 -1.91 -21.49 8.25
C GLY A 10 -2.68 -22.81 8.13
N ALA A 11 -3.92 -22.85 8.58
CA ALA A 11 -4.71 -24.08 8.72
C ALA A 11 -5.46 -24.47 7.43
N ARG A 12 -5.91 -23.49 6.64
CA ARG A 12 -6.65 -23.71 5.38
C ARG A 12 -6.28 -22.65 4.33
N PRO A 13 -5.02 -22.60 3.87
CA PRO A 13 -4.56 -21.60 2.89
C PRO A 13 -5.36 -21.62 1.59
N ALA A 14 -5.95 -22.74 1.21
CA ALA A 14 -6.83 -22.84 0.04
C ALA A 14 -8.10 -21.96 0.13
N ALA A 15 -8.49 -21.49 1.32
CA ALA A 15 -9.61 -20.57 1.50
C ALA A 15 -9.23 -19.09 1.23
N LEU A 16 -7.95 -18.77 1.08
CA LEU A 16 -7.46 -17.39 0.90
C LEU A 16 -8.07 -16.64 -0.30
N PRO A 17 -8.31 -17.26 -1.47
CA PRO A 17 -9.01 -16.61 -2.57
C PRO A 17 -10.43 -16.16 -2.18
N ALA A 18 -11.18 -17.01 -1.46
CA ALA A 18 -12.53 -16.67 -1.00
C ALA A 18 -12.50 -15.56 0.06
N VAL A 19 -11.52 -15.58 0.98
CA VAL A 19 -11.31 -14.52 1.97
C VAL A 19 -11.04 -13.18 1.28
N PHE A 20 -10.19 -13.18 0.25
CA PHE A 20 -9.93 -11.97 -0.53
C PHE A 20 -11.17 -11.47 -1.26
N LEU A 21 -11.96 -12.34 -1.90
CA LEU A 21 -13.19 -11.95 -2.57
C LEU A 21 -14.22 -11.37 -1.59
N LEU A 22 -14.35 -11.96 -0.40
CA LEU A 22 -15.20 -11.41 0.67
C LEU A 22 -14.72 -10.03 1.12
N PHE A 23 -13.41 -9.85 1.30
CA PHE A 23 -12.82 -8.54 1.60
C PHE A 23 -13.10 -7.54 0.48
N ALA A 24 -12.91 -7.93 -0.79
CA ALA A 24 -13.16 -7.09 -1.94
C ALA A 24 -14.64 -6.66 -2.02
N ALA A 25 -15.58 -7.57 -1.75
CA ALA A 25 -17.01 -7.31 -1.77
C ALA A 25 -17.50 -6.44 -0.60
N THR A 26 -16.78 -6.38 0.52
CA THR A 26 -17.23 -5.67 1.73
C THR A 26 -16.40 -4.42 2.02
N ALA A 27 -15.08 -4.55 2.10
CA ALA A 27 -14.18 -3.47 2.49
C ALA A 27 -13.96 -2.45 1.37
N LEU A 28 -13.95 -2.84 0.10
CA LEU A 28 -13.79 -1.88 -1.00
C LEU A 28 -15.00 -0.96 -1.17
N PRO A 29 -16.27 -1.44 -1.17
CA PRO A 29 -17.42 -0.55 -1.19
C PRO A 29 -17.46 0.38 0.03
N TRP A 30 -17.15 -0.15 1.22
CA TRP A 30 -17.00 0.68 2.41
C TRP A 30 -15.94 1.77 2.22
N ARG A 31 -14.79 1.44 1.62
CA ARG A 31 -13.71 2.39 1.36
C ARG A 31 -14.13 3.47 0.36
N VAL A 32 -14.86 3.09 -0.69
CA VAL A 32 -15.45 4.04 -1.64
C VAL A 32 -16.41 4.98 -0.93
N TYR A 33 -17.32 4.46 -0.10
CA TYR A 33 -18.23 5.28 0.69
C TYR A 33 -17.46 6.22 1.63
N HIS A 34 -16.50 5.71 2.39
CA HIS A 34 -15.72 6.48 3.34
C HIS A 34 -14.94 7.61 2.66
N TYR A 35 -14.24 7.33 1.55
CA TYR A 35 -13.48 8.35 0.84
C TYR A 35 -14.35 9.30 0.03
N THR A 36 -15.53 8.90 -0.40
CA THR A 36 -16.44 9.83 -1.10
C THR A 36 -17.25 10.68 -0.13
N ARG A 37 -17.77 10.14 0.96
CA ARG A 37 -18.73 10.83 1.85
C ARG A 37 -18.12 11.34 3.14
N VAL A 38 -17.20 10.60 3.76
CA VAL A 38 -16.66 10.93 5.08
C VAL A 38 -15.34 11.72 4.97
N GLN A 39 -14.43 11.28 4.10
CA GLN A 39 -13.12 11.88 3.89
C GLN A 39 -12.90 12.26 2.41
N PRO A 40 -13.66 13.24 1.88
CA PRO A 40 -13.64 13.59 0.45
C PRO A 40 -12.27 14.03 -0.07
N ARG A 41 -11.37 14.50 0.81
CA ARG A 41 -9.99 14.83 0.46
C ARG A 41 -9.21 13.62 -0.09
N ASN A 42 -9.60 12.41 0.27
CA ASN A 42 -8.90 11.17 -0.07
C ASN A 42 -9.46 10.47 -1.32
N ARG A 43 -10.42 11.07 -2.03
CA ARG A 43 -11.10 10.45 -3.20
C ARG A 43 -10.13 9.98 -4.29
N VAL A 44 -9.06 10.73 -4.54
CA VAL A 44 -8.10 10.40 -5.61
C VAL A 44 -7.34 9.11 -5.29
N TYR A 45 -7.17 8.75 -4.01
CA TYR A 45 -6.54 7.47 -3.63
C TYR A 45 -7.33 6.25 -4.09
N LEU A 46 -8.63 6.35 -4.40
CA LEU A 46 -9.40 5.24 -4.97
C LEU A 46 -8.92 4.87 -6.39
N LEU A 47 -8.19 5.76 -7.05
CA LEU A 47 -7.61 5.52 -8.37
C LEU A 47 -6.19 4.91 -8.28
N ASP A 48 -5.65 4.72 -7.08
CA ASP A 48 -4.32 4.16 -6.89
C ASP A 48 -4.21 2.73 -7.45
N PHE A 49 -2.99 2.36 -7.82
CA PHE A 49 -2.68 1.11 -8.51
C PHE A 49 -3.14 -0.14 -7.77
N CYS A 50 -3.09 -0.14 -6.43
CA CYS A 50 -3.53 -1.27 -5.62
C CYS A 50 -5.02 -1.59 -5.78
N TYR A 51 -5.88 -0.59 -6.05
CA TYR A 51 -7.30 -0.84 -6.35
C TYR A 51 -7.48 -1.47 -7.72
N ALA A 52 -6.72 -1.03 -8.74
CA ALA A 52 -6.75 -1.63 -10.07
C ALA A 52 -6.30 -3.10 -10.04
N VAL A 53 -5.23 -3.40 -9.30
CA VAL A 53 -4.73 -4.78 -9.14
C VAL A 53 -5.67 -5.63 -8.30
N ALA A 54 -6.28 -5.09 -7.24
CA ALA A 54 -7.30 -5.80 -6.48
C ALA A 54 -8.52 -6.13 -7.36
N ALA A 55 -8.98 -5.19 -8.19
CA ALA A 55 -10.05 -5.43 -9.14
C ALA A 55 -9.67 -6.50 -10.18
N ALA A 56 -8.45 -6.44 -10.73
CA ALA A 56 -7.94 -7.46 -11.66
C ALA A 56 -7.85 -8.86 -11.02
N THR A 57 -7.41 -8.91 -9.76
CA THR A 57 -7.33 -10.17 -8.98
C THR A 57 -8.73 -10.73 -8.74
N ALA A 58 -9.69 -9.90 -8.33
CA ALA A 58 -11.07 -10.34 -8.11
C ALA A 58 -11.71 -10.81 -9.42
N ALA A 59 -11.49 -10.08 -10.52
CA ALA A 59 -11.97 -10.47 -11.84
C ALA A 59 -11.41 -11.84 -12.26
N PHE A 60 -10.08 -12.04 -12.13
CA PHE A 60 -9.43 -13.32 -12.45
C PHE A 60 -10.00 -14.48 -11.63
N LEU A 61 -10.14 -14.31 -10.31
CA LEU A 61 -10.64 -15.38 -9.43
C LEU A 61 -12.12 -15.71 -9.68
N CYS A 62 -12.91 -14.75 -10.16
CA CYS A 62 -14.31 -14.95 -10.55
C CYS A 62 -14.48 -15.48 -11.98
N LEU A 63 -13.41 -15.53 -12.80
CA LEU A 63 -13.49 -16.12 -14.13
C LEU A 63 -13.79 -17.63 -14.04
N PRO A 64 -14.60 -18.18 -14.96
CA PRO A 64 -14.71 -19.62 -15.12
C PRO A 64 -13.33 -20.24 -15.36
N ALA A 65 -13.05 -21.41 -14.75
CA ALA A 65 -11.74 -22.07 -14.83
C ALA A 65 -11.22 -22.24 -16.28
N ARG A 66 -12.12 -22.45 -17.25
CA ARG A 66 -11.76 -22.56 -18.68
C ARG A 66 -11.14 -21.28 -19.29
N LEU A 67 -11.37 -20.11 -18.68
CA LEU A 67 -10.85 -18.82 -19.12
C LEU A 67 -9.61 -18.38 -18.29
N GLN A 68 -9.28 -19.11 -17.23
CA GLN A 68 -8.10 -18.88 -16.40
C GLN A 68 -6.87 -19.51 -17.07
N HIS A 69 -6.33 -18.83 -18.08
CA HIS A 69 -5.13 -19.29 -18.76
C HIS A 69 -3.85 -18.89 -18.00
N PRO A 70 -2.78 -19.71 -18.03
CA PRO A 70 -1.55 -19.48 -17.25
C PRO A 70 -0.90 -18.12 -17.42
N GLY A 71 -0.93 -17.57 -18.64
CA GLY A 71 -0.36 -16.24 -18.91
C GLY A 71 -1.10 -15.09 -18.23
N LEU A 72 -2.41 -15.23 -18.02
CA LEU A 72 -3.23 -14.24 -17.29
C LEU A 72 -3.01 -14.40 -15.79
N GLU A 73 -2.98 -15.64 -15.29
CA GLU A 73 -2.66 -15.95 -13.90
C GLU A 73 -1.29 -15.36 -13.50
N ALA A 74 -0.25 -15.62 -14.30
CA ALA A 74 1.10 -15.11 -14.08
C ALA A 74 1.13 -13.58 -14.06
N ALA A 75 0.42 -12.91 -14.98
CA ALA A 75 0.35 -11.45 -15.02
C ALA A 75 -0.32 -10.87 -13.76
N VAL A 76 -1.44 -11.44 -13.34
CA VAL A 76 -2.18 -11.00 -12.14
C VAL A 76 -1.38 -11.30 -10.87
N TYR A 77 -0.76 -12.47 -10.79
CA TYR A 77 0.14 -12.84 -9.69
C TYR A 77 1.29 -11.85 -9.59
N ALA A 78 1.98 -11.57 -10.71
CA ALA A 78 3.13 -10.67 -10.74
C ALA A 78 2.79 -9.28 -10.22
N LEU A 79 1.61 -8.75 -10.56
CA LEU A 79 1.11 -7.46 -10.07
C LEU A 79 0.74 -7.50 -8.58
N ALA A 80 0.08 -8.57 -8.13
CA ALA A 80 -0.44 -8.69 -6.76
C ALA A 80 0.65 -9.02 -5.73
N ASP A 81 1.50 -10.02 -6.01
CA ASP A 81 2.55 -10.50 -5.11
C ASP A 81 3.88 -9.73 -5.28
N GLY A 82 4.04 -9.04 -6.42
CA GLY A 82 5.17 -8.14 -6.69
C GLY A 82 4.94 -6.72 -6.15
N PRO A 83 4.65 -5.73 -7.00
CA PRO A 83 4.64 -4.31 -6.62
C PRO A 83 3.62 -3.96 -5.54
N VAL A 84 2.41 -4.54 -5.58
CA VAL A 84 1.37 -4.24 -4.58
C VAL A 84 1.76 -4.75 -3.20
N SER A 85 2.26 -5.97 -3.12
CA SER A 85 2.75 -6.54 -1.86
C SER A 85 4.03 -5.87 -1.37
N ALA A 86 4.98 -5.56 -2.27
CA ALA A 86 6.21 -4.83 -1.95
C ALA A 86 5.94 -3.44 -1.36
N ALA A 87 4.79 -2.86 -1.69
CA ALA A 87 4.32 -1.58 -1.17
C ALA A 87 4.20 -1.59 0.37
N LEU A 88 3.90 -2.75 0.98
CA LEU A 88 3.86 -2.92 2.43
C LEU A 88 5.20 -2.55 3.09
N VAL A 89 6.30 -2.95 2.46
CA VAL A 89 7.66 -2.68 2.92
C VAL A 89 8.08 -1.27 2.54
N ALA A 90 7.95 -0.92 1.25
CA ALA A 90 8.45 0.35 0.71
C ALA A 90 7.75 1.57 1.30
N TRP A 91 6.44 1.50 1.49
CA TRP A 91 5.67 2.61 2.07
C TRP A 91 5.51 2.51 3.58
N GLN A 92 6.05 1.44 4.19
CA GLN A 92 5.99 1.18 5.63
C GLN A 92 4.54 1.15 6.12
N CYS A 93 3.70 0.35 5.45
CA CYS A 93 2.28 0.26 5.77
C CYS A 93 2.09 -0.31 7.17
N ALA A 94 1.70 0.52 8.13
CA ALA A 94 1.53 0.12 9.53
C ALA A 94 0.16 -0.55 9.75
N TRP A 95 0.16 -1.75 10.31
CA TRP A 95 -1.07 -2.43 10.72
C TRP A 95 -1.51 -1.96 12.10
N VAL A 96 -2.45 -1.02 12.11
CA VAL A 96 -2.99 -0.41 13.33
C VAL A 96 -4.40 -0.93 13.59
N PHE A 97 -4.55 -1.87 14.54
CA PHE A 97 -5.81 -2.61 14.74
C PHE A 97 -7.01 -1.74 15.15
N HIS A 98 -6.78 -0.60 15.82
CA HIS A 98 -7.85 0.33 16.20
C HIS A 98 -8.23 1.30 15.06
N SER A 99 -7.50 1.30 13.94
CA SER A 99 -7.79 2.15 12.80
C SER A 99 -8.27 1.29 11.61
N PRO A 100 -9.56 1.35 11.25
CA PRO A 100 -10.08 0.62 10.11
C PRO A 100 -9.43 1.09 8.81
N ASP A 101 -9.04 2.37 8.74
CA ASP A 101 -8.41 2.92 7.55
C ASP A 101 -7.01 2.30 7.29
N HIS A 102 -6.18 2.22 8.34
CA HIS A 102 -4.88 1.54 8.27
C HIS A 102 -5.02 0.05 8.00
N THR A 103 -5.98 -0.60 8.67
CA THR A 103 -6.20 -2.03 8.52
C THR A 103 -6.65 -2.40 7.10
N VAL A 104 -7.64 -1.70 6.53
CA VAL A 104 -8.09 -1.94 5.15
C VAL A 104 -6.96 -1.63 4.16
N SER A 105 -6.14 -0.60 4.42
CA SER A 105 -4.99 -0.30 3.58
C SER A 105 -3.97 -1.45 3.57
N VAL A 106 -3.62 -2.01 4.73
CA VAL A 106 -2.71 -3.17 4.80
C VAL A 106 -3.31 -4.38 4.09
N LEU A 107 -4.58 -4.70 4.35
CA LEU A 107 -5.25 -5.84 3.72
C LEU A 107 -5.36 -5.69 2.20
N LEU A 108 -5.57 -4.47 1.69
CA LEU A 108 -5.62 -4.19 0.25
C LEU A 108 -4.30 -4.53 -0.45
N HIS A 109 -3.17 -4.39 0.24
CA HIS A 109 -1.85 -4.71 -0.30
C HIS A 109 -1.41 -6.16 0.01
N LEU A 110 -1.99 -6.79 1.03
CA LEU A 110 -1.63 -8.13 1.50
C LEU A 110 -2.46 -9.25 0.86
N LEU A 111 -3.78 -9.11 0.84
CA LEU A 111 -4.71 -10.19 0.47
C LEU A 111 -4.66 -10.60 -1.01
N PRO A 112 -4.54 -9.68 -2.00
CA PRO A 112 -4.44 -10.09 -3.40
C PRO A 112 -3.27 -11.03 -3.65
N GLY A 113 -2.08 -10.72 -3.11
CA GLY A 113 -0.89 -11.56 -3.24
C GLY A 113 -1.05 -12.90 -2.53
N LEU A 114 -1.64 -12.93 -1.33
CA LEU A 114 -1.96 -14.18 -0.62
C LEU A 114 -2.94 -15.06 -1.40
N ALA A 115 -3.97 -14.46 -2.00
CA ALA A 115 -4.96 -15.18 -2.79
C ALA A 115 -4.34 -15.80 -4.04
N MET A 116 -3.52 -15.05 -4.79
CA MET A 116 -2.83 -15.56 -5.97
C MET A 116 -1.76 -16.61 -5.60
N ALA A 117 -1.02 -16.41 -4.50
CA ALA A 117 -0.08 -17.40 -3.98
C ALA A 117 -0.76 -18.72 -3.62
N ALA A 118 -1.92 -18.67 -2.96
CA ALA A 118 -2.70 -19.85 -2.64
C ALA A 118 -3.27 -20.52 -3.90
N HIS A 119 -3.83 -19.74 -4.83
CA HIS A 119 -4.37 -20.26 -6.08
C HIS A 119 -3.31 -21.01 -6.90
N HIS A 120 -2.11 -20.44 -7.01
CA HIS A 120 -1.02 -20.99 -7.80
C HIS A 120 -0.35 -22.21 -7.14
N HIS A 121 0.05 -22.10 -5.86
CA HIS A 121 0.86 -23.12 -5.18
C HIS A 121 0.04 -24.22 -4.50
N LEU A 122 -1.28 -24.04 -4.38
CA LEU A 122 -2.21 -24.97 -3.73
C LEU A 122 -3.48 -25.16 -4.57
N PRO A 123 -3.38 -25.72 -5.80
CA PRO A 123 -4.53 -25.88 -6.66
C PRO A 123 -5.58 -26.80 -6.00
N LEU A 124 -6.78 -26.25 -5.78
CA LEU A 124 -7.94 -26.98 -5.24
C LEU A 124 -8.54 -27.97 -6.26
N HIS A 125 -8.24 -27.81 -7.55
CA HIS A 125 -8.72 -28.66 -8.62
C HIS A 125 -7.55 -29.34 -9.36
N PRO A 126 -7.60 -30.67 -9.62
CA PRO A 126 -6.54 -31.40 -10.33
C PRO A 126 -6.34 -30.97 -11.80
N THR A 127 -7.18 -30.09 -12.33
CA THR A 127 -7.10 -29.62 -13.73
C THR A 127 -6.00 -28.58 -13.97
N ALA A 128 -5.43 -27.98 -12.92
CA ALA A 128 -4.29 -27.07 -13.04
C ALA A 128 -2.99 -27.81 -13.39
N ALA A 129 -2.87 -29.09 -13.01
CA ALA A 129 -1.74 -29.94 -13.37
C ALA A 129 -1.66 -30.23 -14.89
N ALA A 130 -2.80 -30.16 -15.60
CA ALA A 130 -2.84 -30.31 -17.07
C ALA A 130 -2.49 -29.00 -17.81
N ALA A 131 -2.64 -27.83 -17.17
CA ALA A 131 -2.26 -26.54 -17.76
C ALA A 131 -0.73 -26.32 -17.74
N ALA A 132 -0.02 -27.03 -16.86
CA ALA A 132 1.45 -27.08 -16.83
C ALA A 132 2.06 -27.68 -18.12
N ALA A 133 1.27 -28.34 -18.97
CA ALA A 133 1.71 -28.88 -20.26
C ALA A 133 1.66 -27.86 -21.43
N VAL A 134 1.14 -26.65 -21.23
CA VAL A 134 1.04 -25.58 -22.26
C VAL A 134 2.22 -24.59 -22.13
N SER A 135 3.36 -25.10 -21.69
CA SER A 135 4.56 -24.36 -21.27
C SER A 135 5.59 -24.14 -22.40
N GLY A 136 5.12 -23.78 -23.60
CA GLY A 136 5.98 -23.76 -24.79
C GLY A 136 6.37 -22.37 -25.31
N ALA A 137 5.44 -21.40 -25.29
CA ALA A 137 5.62 -20.13 -26.01
C ALA A 137 5.27 -18.88 -25.20
N ARG A 138 4.55 -19.02 -24.08
CA ARG A 138 4.11 -17.90 -23.21
C ARG A 138 4.97 -17.73 -21.94
N ASP A 139 5.93 -18.62 -21.73
CA ASP A 139 6.93 -18.60 -20.64
C ASP A 139 8.20 -17.82 -21.00
N SER A 140 8.20 -17.09 -22.13
CA SER A 140 9.31 -16.21 -22.43
C SER A 140 9.40 -15.15 -21.33
N ALA A 141 10.61 -14.89 -20.83
CA ALA A 141 10.87 -13.85 -19.83
C ALA A 141 10.23 -12.51 -20.26
N LEU A 142 10.15 -12.26 -21.58
CA LEU A 142 9.48 -11.11 -22.18
C LEU A 142 7.99 -11.00 -21.83
N TRP A 143 7.22 -12.09 -21.75
CA TRP A 143 5.81 -12.03 -21.38
C TRP A 143 5.62 -11.82 -19.87
N LEU A 144 6.41 -12.54 -19.07
CA LEU A 144 6.41 -12.44 -17.60
C LEU A 144 6.81 -11.05 -17.10
N LEU A 145 7.71 -10.37 -17.82
CA LEU A 145 8.09 -8.99 -17.56
C LEU A 145 7.22 -7.96 -18.27
N GLY A 146 6.87 -8.24 -19.52
CA GLY A 146 6.16 -7.31 -20.39
C GLY A 146 4.72 -7.12 -19.98
N SER A 147 4.01 -8.16 -19.57
CA SER A 147 2.58 -8.05 -19.23
C SER A 147 2.31 -7.22 -17.96
N PRO A 148 3.03 -7.39 -16.82
CA PRO A 148 2.82 -6.54 -15.65
C PRO A 148 3.28 -5.11 -15.91
N LEU A 149 4.35 -4.93 -16.69
CA LEU A 149 4.86 -3.62 -17.07
C LEU A 149 3.90 -2.87 -17.99
N ALA A 150 3.33 -3.55 -18.99
CA ALA A 150 2.33 -2.98 -19.88
C ALA A 150 1.08 -2.56 -19.10
N PHE A 151 0.57 -3.43 -18.22
CA PHE A 151 -0.55 -3.10 -17.35
C PHE A 151 -0.26 -1.87 -16.48
N TYR A 152 0.92 -1.83 -15.85
CA TYR A 152 1.36 -0.68 -15.07
C TYR A 152 1.45 0.59 -15.91
N LEU A 153 2.06 0.54 -17.10
CA LEU A 153 2.18 1.70 -17.98
C LEU A 153 0.82 2.20 -18.46
N THR A 154 -0.09 1.29 -18.84
CA THR A 154 -1.47 1.65 -19.18
C THR A 154 -2.15 2.33 -18.01
N TRP A 155 -2.08 1.75 -16.81
CA TRP A 155 -2.63 2.37 -15.60
C TRP A 155 -1.99 3.74 -15.32
N GLN A 156 -0.67 3.86 -15.42
CA GLN A 156 0.07 5.09 -15.15
C GLN A 156 -0.36 6.21 -16.11
N LEU A 157 -0.53 5.89 -17.39
CA LEU A 157 -1.02 6.84 -18.40
C LEU A 157 -2.46 7.26 -18.13
N LEU A 158 -3.35 6.32 -17.82
CA LEU A 158 -4.74 6.60 -17.47
C LEU A 158 -4.83 7.47 -16.20
N TYR A 159 -4.05 7.16 -15.18
CA TYR A 159 -3.97 7.94 -13.94
C TYR A 159 -3.46 9.35 -14.21
N PHE A 160 -2.40 9.49 -15.01
CA PHE A 160 -1.87 10.80 -15.40
C PHE A 160 -2.92 11.62 -16.17
N ALA A 161 -3.59 11.03 -17.14
CA ALA A 161 -4.65 11.70 -17.89
C ALA A 161 -5.82 12.11 -16.98
N ALA A 162 -6.32 11.20 -16.15
CA ALA A 162 -7.45 11.45 -15.27
C ALA A 162 -7.14 12.52 -14.21
N VAL A 163 -6.00 12.44 -13.54
CA VAL A 163 -5.68 13.29 -12.38
C VAL A 163 -4.98 14.59 -12.79
N GLN A 164 -4.01 14.52 -13.70
CA GLN A 164 -3.12 15.65 -14.02
C GLN A 164 -3.52 16.44 -15.26
N VAL A 165 -4.30 15.85 -16.16
CA VAL A 165 -4.84 16.55 -17.34
C VAL A 165 -6.28 16.98 -17.07
N LEU A 166 -7.19 16.02 -16.89
CA LEU A 166 -8.64 16.28 -16.77
C LEU A 166 -9.00 16.82 -15.38
N GLY A 167 -8.53 16.17 -14.32
CA GLY A 167 -8.88 16.48 -12.94
C GLY A 167 -8.07 17.59 -12.28
N ARG A 168 -7.13 18.24 -12.99
CA ARG A 168 -6.14 19.14 -12.36
C ARG A 168 -6.78 20.32 -11.62
N ARG A 169 -7.77 20.97 -12.24
CA ARG A 169 -8.51 22.08 -11.62
C ARG A 169 -9.31 21.57 -10.43
N TYR A 170 -10.08 20.49 -10.62
CA TYR A 170 -10.88 19.87 -9.56
C TYR A 170 -10.05 19.46 -8.33
N VAL A 171 -8.90 18.83 -8.52
CA VAL A 171 -7.97 18.42 -7.46
C VAL A 171 -7.42 19.62 -6.70
N ARG A 172 -7.08 20.70 -7.41
CA ARG A 172 -6.58 21.93 -6.80
C ARG A 172 -7.68 22.63 -6.01
N ASP A 173 -8.84 22.82 -6.62
CA ASP A 173 -9.93 23.65 -6.11
C ASP A 173 -10.61 22.99 -4.89
N ASN A 174 -10.67 21.65 -4.85
CA ASN A 174 -11.18 20.89 -3.70
C ASN A 174 -10.09 20.50 -2.69
N ASN A 175 -8.85 20.97 -2.87
CA ASN A 175 -7.69 20.63 -2.07
C ASN A 175 -7.56 19.11 -1.81
N LEU A 176 -7.74 18.32 -2.86
CA LEU A 176 -7.67 16.86 -2.76
C LEU A 176 -6.23 16.42 -2.51
N ASP A 177 -6.09 15.33 -1.76
CA ASP A 177 -4.82 14.71 -1.50
C ASP A 177 -4.50 13.71 -2.62
N THR A 178 -3.25 13.69 -3.04
CA THR A 178 -2.78 12.77 -4.08
C THR A 178 -1.53 12.07 -3.59
N SER A 179 -1.26 10.88 -4.12
CA SER A 179 -0.08 10.07 -3.77
C SER A 179 1.23 10.87 -3.94
N TYR A 180 1.30 11.72 -4.97
CA TYR A 180 2.40 12.69 -5.15
C TYR A 180 2.49 13.73 -4.02
N ARG A 181 1.37 14.34 -3.60
CA ARG A 181 1.35 15.32 -2.50
C ARG A 181 1.76 14.67 -1.18
N CYS A 182 1.28 13.46 -0.91
CA CYS A 182 1.64 12.69 0.27
C CYS A 182 3.13 12.37 0.32
N LEU A 183 3.69 11.84 -0.76
CA LEU A 183 5.10 11.50 -0.84
C LEU A 183 6.01 12.73 -0.80
N THR A 184 5.59 13.84 -1.40
CA THR A 184 6.28 15.13 -1.27
C THR A 184 6.34 15.60 0.18
N ARG A 185 5.22 15.51 0.93
CA ARG A 185 5.21 15.86 2.37
C ARG A 185 6.11 14.94 3.18
N ARG A 186 6.13 13.63 2.88
CA ARG A 186 7.01 12.67 3.54
C ARG A 186 8.49 12.97 3.26
N ALA A 187 8.85 13.20 2.01
CA ALA A 187 10.20 13.58 1.60
C ALA A 187 10.70 14.82 2.36
N ARG A 188 9.85 15.84 2.52
CA ARG A 188 10.18 17.05 3.30
C ARG A 188 10.49 16.77 4.77
N ARG A 189 9.85 15.78 5.39
CA ARG A 189 10.11 15.42 6.79
C ARG A 189 11.41 14.63 6.97
N THR A 190 11.75 13.77 6.02
CA THR A 190 12.94 12.90 6.15
C THR A 190 14.24 13.66 5.88
N GLY A 191 14.25 14.61 4.93
CA GLY A 191 15.43 15.45 4.66
C GLY A 191 16.66 14.74 4.04
N ASN A 192 16.54 13.46 3.67
CA ASN A 192 17.65 12.69 3.12
C ASN A 192 18.03 13.09 1.67
N ILE A 193 19.12 12.53 1.14
CA ILE A 193 19.62 12.83 -0.21
C ILE A 193 18.56 12.53 -1.30
N TRP A 194 17.77 11.47 -1.12
CA TRP A 194 16.69 11.08 -2.02
C TRP A 194 15.54 12.07 -1.99
N ALA A 195 15.18 12.58 -0.81
CA ALA A 195 14.19 13.63 -0.67
C ALA A 195 14.64 14.92 -1.37
N ARG A 196 15.93 15.28 -1.26
CA ARG A 196 16.49 16.43 -1.99
C ARG A 196 16.40 16.23 -3.51
N LEU A 197 16.63 15.02 -4.02
CA LEU A 197 16.47 14.71 -5.44
C LEU A 197 15.02 14.86 -5.91
N VAL A 198 14.06 14.29 -5.17
CA VAL A 198 12.62 14.33 -5.50
C VAL A 198 12.06 15.76 -5.42
N LEU A 199 12.58 16.60 -4.53
CA LEU A 199 12.08 17.97 -4.31
C LEU A 199 12.70 19.02 -5.25
N ARG A 200 13.77 18.70 -5.98
CA ARG A 200 14.48 19.65 -6.85
C ARG A 200 13.75 19.93 -8.16
N GLY A 201 13.74 21.21 -8.58
CA GLY A 201 13.28 21.65 -9.89
C GLY A 201 11.77 21.94 -10.01
N SER A 202 11.30 22.03 -11.25
CA SER A 202 9.92 22.37 -11.61
C SER A 202 8.92 21.27 -11.25
N THR A 203 7.64 21.62 -11.13
CA THR A 203 6.57 20.65 -10.86
C THR A 203 6.53 19.52 -11.89
N ALA A 204 6.79 19.81 -13.16
CA ALA A 204 6.85 18.80 -14.23
C ALA A 204 7.99 17.80 -14.00
N ARG A 205 9.19 18.27 -13.64
CA ARG A 205 10.32 17.41 -13.30
C ARG A 205 9.99 16.52 -12.10
N ARG A 206 9.37 17.06 -11.06
CA ARG A 206 9.01 16.29 -9.86
C ARG A 206 8.02 15.16 -10.18
N LEU A 207 7.07 15.41 -11.08
CA LEU A 207 6.14 14.39 -11.57
C LEU A 207 6.85 13.32 -12.41
N ALA A 208 7.79 13.72 -13.27
CA ALA A 208 8.59 12.77 -14.06
C ALA A 208 9.47 11.88 -13.16
N VAL A 209 10.19 12.47 -12.20
CA VAL A 209 11.00 11.73 -11.23
C VAL A 209 10.13 10.77 -10.42
N TYR A 210 8.94 11.20 -10.01
CA TYR A 210 7.99 10.34 -9.32
C TYR A 210 7.56 9.14 -10.17
N GLY A 211 7.17 9.38 -11.43
CA GLY A 211 6.80 8.31 -12.36
C GLY A 211 7.95 7.33 -12.61
N LEU A 212 9.18 7.82 -12.74
CA LEU A 212 10.38 6.99 -12.91
C LEU A 212 10.67 6.13 -11.67
N ILE A 213 10.55 6.70 -10.46
CA ILE A 213 10.73 5.95 -9.21
C ILE A 213 9.66 4.86 -9.09
N GLN A 214 8.40 5.16 -9.39
CA GLN A 214 7.33 4.17 -9.38
C GLN A 214 7.52 3.09 -10.45
N LEU A 215 8.01 3.46 -11.64
CA LEU A 215 8.34 2.52 -12.72
C LEU A 215 9.49 1.60 -12.31
N ALA A 216 10.55 2.13 -11.72
CA ALA A 216 11.68 1.34 -11.20
C ALA A 216 11.25 0.44 -10.05
N PHE A 217 10.41 0.94 -9.14
CA PHE A 217 9.83 0.14 -8.06
C PHE A 217 8.99 -1.02 -8.62
N THR A 218 8.15 -0.74 -9.63
CA THR A 218 7.26 -1.74 -10.21
C THR A 218 8.01 -2.76 -11.07
N GLY A 219 8.82 -2.29 -12.01
CA GLY A 219 9.57 -3.13 -12.94
C GLY A 219 10.74 -3.87 -12.29
N THR A 220 11.60 -3.16 -11.56
CA THR A 220 12.85 -3.75 -11.04
C THR A 220 12.64 -4.46 -9.70
N LEU A 221 11.89 -3.86 -8.77
CA LEU A 221 11.73 -4.43 -7.43
C LEU A 221 10.55 -5.42 -7.35
N GLY A 222 9.39 -5.04 -7.91
CA GLY A 222 8.17 -5.85 -7.87
C GLY A 222 8.23 -7.08 -8.79
N THR A 223 8.54 -6.87 -10.06
CA THR A 223 8.45 -7.94 -11.07
C THR A 223 9.71 -8.82 -11.16
N LEU A 224 10.92 -8.26 -11.10
CA LEU A 224 12.14 -9.05 -11.25
C LEU A 224 12.58 -9.75 -9.96
N LEU A 225 12.63 -9.02 -8.84
CA LEU A 225 13.25 -9.53 -7.61
C LEU A 225 12.29 -10.34 -6.73
N LEU A 226 11.00 -10.05 -6.78
CA LEU A 226 10.01 -10.69 -5.91
C LEU A 226 9.16 -11.70 -6.67
N PHE A 227 8.58 -11.32 -7.81
CA PHE A 227 7.69 -12.22 -8.56
C PHE A 227 8.42 -13.45 -9.10
N VAL A 228 9.51 -13.32 -9.85
CA VAL A 228 10.16 -14.49 -10.50
C VAL A 228 10.55 -15.58 -9.48
N PRO A 229 11.17 -15.28 -8.32
CA PRO A 229 11.51 -16.32 -7.36
C PRO A 229 10.29 -16.90 -6.63
N THR A 230 9.28 -16.08 -6.32
CA THR A 230 8.08 -16.53 -5.58
C THR A 230 7.09 -17.29 -6.44
N TYR A 231 7.06 -17.01 -7.74
CA TYR A 231 6.27 -17.77 -8.70
C TYR A 231 6.85 -19.18 -8.89
N SER A 232 8.17 -19.28 -9.08
CA SER A 232 8.83 -20.57 -9.36
C SER A 232 9.01 -21.45 -8.11
N HIS A 233 9.23 -20.86 -6.93
CA HIS A 233 9.56 -21.63 -5.72
C HIS A 233 8.59 -21.36 -4.58
N ARG A 234 7.86 -22.42 -4.19
CA ARG A 234 6.91 -22.38 -3.07
C ARG A 234 7.54 -21.98 -1.73
N SER A 235 8.77 -22.40 -1.44
CA SER A 235 9.46 -22.03 -0.20
C SER A 235 9.72 -20.53 -0.10
N LEU A 236 10.17 -19.92 -1.20
CA LEU A 236 10.37 -18.47 -1.30
C LEU A 236 9.04 -17.72 -1.25
N ALA A 237 7.99 -18.25 -1.89
CA ALA A 237 6.63 -17.72 -1.78
C ALA A 237 6.19 -17.68 -0.31
N CYS A 238 6.35 -18.78 0.45
CA CYS A 238 6.00 -18.85 1.87
C CYS A 238 6.82 -17.87 2.72
N ALA A 239 8.13 -17.78 2.51
CA ALA A 239 8.97 -16.82 3.20
C ALA A 239 8.52 -15.37 2.93
N TRP A 240 8.18 -15.06 1.68
CA TRP A 240 7.64 -13.76 1.31
C TRP A 240 6.28 -13.49 1.97
N GLN A 241 5.36 -14.47 2.01
CA GLN A 241 4.10 -14.33 2.73
C GLN A 241 4.32 -13.98 4.22
N ALA A 242 5.30 -14.60 4.88
CA ALA A 242 5.64 -14.28 6.27
C ALA A 242 6.15 -12.84 6.41
N VAL A 243 7.06 -12.39 5.53
CA VAL A 243 7.57 -11.01 5.52
C VAL A 243 6.42 -10.00 5.37
N LYS A 244 5.47 -10.25 4.47
CA LYS A 244 4.32 -9.37 4.22
C LYS A 244 3.37 -9.24 5.41
N VAL A 245 3.35 -10.21 6.31
CA VAL A 245 2.60 -10.14 7.56
C VAL A 245 3.42 -9.43 8.65
N LEU A 246 4.68 -9.84 8.83
CA LEU A 246 5.52 -9.38 9.93
C LEU A 246 5.88 -7.90 9.81
N VAL A 247 6.20 -7.42 8.60
CA VAL A 247 6.63 -6.04 8.39
C VAL A 247 5.53 -5.02 8.75
N PRO A 248 4.28 -5.17 8.28
CA PRO A 248 3.20 -4.28 8.70
C PRO A 248 2.90 -4.33 10.20
N VAL A 249 3.02 -5.50 10.83
CA VAL A 249 2.87 -5.64 12.28
C VAL A 249 3.96 -4.87 13.01
N PHE A 250 5.22 -5.02 12.60
CA PHE A 250 6.34 -4.27 13.15
C PHE A 250 6.14 -2.75 13.04
N TYR A 251 5.74 -2.26 11.86
CA TYR A 251 5.43 -0.83 11.69
C TYR A 251 4.20 -0.38 12.48
N GLY A 252 3.22 -1.26 12.66
CA GLY A 252 2.07 -1.05 13.55
C GLY A 252 2.50 -0.84 15.00
N CYS A 253 3.37 -1.69 15.53
CA CYS A 253 3.95 -1.55 16.86
C CYS A 253 4.74 -0.25 16.99
N LYS A 254 5.63 0.03 16.04
CA LYS A 254 6.41 1.28 16.02
C LYS A 254 5.50 2.51 16.06
N TYR A 255 4.46 2.54 15.22
CA TYR A 255 3.49 3.63 15.17
C TYR A 255 2.78 3.85 16.51
N GLN A 256 2.40 2.77 17.20
CA GLN A 256 1.77 2.87 18.52
C GLN A 256 2.74 3.40 19.58
N CYS A 257 3.97 2.90 19.61
CA CYS A 257 5.00 3.38 20.54
C CYS A 257 5.27 4.88 20.35
N GLU A 258 5.44 5.34 19.10
CA GLU A 258 5.65 6.76 18.79
C GLU A 258 4.48 7.64 19.26
N ARG A 259 3.23 7.19 19.07
CA ARG A 259 2.05 7.94 19.52
C ARG A 259 1.94 8.02 21.03
N VAL A 260 2.15 6.91 21.74
CA VAL A 260 2.09 6.89 23.22
C VAL A 260 3.18 7.80 23.79
N TYR A 261 4.40 7.72 23.26
CA TYR A 261 5.49 8.59 23.67
C TYR A 261 5.19 10.07 23.43
N THR A 262 4.71 10.41 22.23
CA THR A 262 4.41 11.81 21.87
C THR A 262 3.27 12.38 22.72
N ALA A 263 2.24 11.58 23.02
CA ALA A 263 1.13 11.99 23.89
C ALA A 263 1.61 12.21 25.34
N ALA A 264 2.45 11.33 25.87
CA ALA A 264 3.03 11.47 27.19
C ALA A 264 3.90 12.73 27.30
N MET A 265 4.74 13.00 26.28
CA MET A 265 5.56 14.21 26.22
C MET A 265 4.71 15.48 26.14
N ALA A 266 3.67 15.50 25.31
CA ALA A 266 2.77 16.65 25.20
C ALA A 266 2.06 16.95 26.52
N GLU A 267 1.61 15.91 27.24
CA GLU A 267 0.99 16.06 28.56
C GLU A 267 2.00 16.55 29.61
N GLY A 268 3.24 16.04 29.59
CA GLY A 268 4.33 16.51 30.46
C GLY A 268 4.65 18.00 30.26
N VAL A 269 4.79 18.43 29.00
CA VAL A 269 5.00 19.84 28.64
C VAL A 269 3.81 20.70 29.10
N ARG A 270 2.57 20.23 28.89
CA ARG A 270 1.35 20.93 29.32
C ARG A 270 1.35 21.14 30.84
N ARG A 271 1.67 20.11 31.63
CA ARG A 271 1.75 20.20 33.09
C ARG A 271 2.82 21.18 33.54
N HIS A 272 4.00 21.14 32.93
CA HIS A 272 5.08 22.07 33.26
C HIS A 272 4.71 23.52 32.93
N MET A 273 4.06 23.77 31.79
CA MET A 273 3.55 25.10 31.43
C MET A 273 2.51 25.62 32.44
N LEU A 274 1.59 24.76 32.90
CA LEU A 274 0.61 25.12 33.92
C LEU A 274 1.27 25.45 35.27
N GLN A 275 2.32 24.71 35.63
CA GLN A 275 3.09 24.97 36.84
C GLN A 275 3.81 26.32 36.77
N LEU A 276 4.50 26.61 35.66
CA LEU A 276 5.12 27.93 35.44
C LEU A 276 4.11 29.08 35.49
N GLN A 277 2.90 28.88 34.96
CA GLN A 277 1.82 29.88 35.05
C GLN A 277 1.32 30.07 36.49
N ALA A 278 1.23 29.00 37.27
CA ALA A 278 0.87 29.07 38.68
C ALA A 278 1.95 29.78 39.50
N ASP A 279 3.21 29.44 39.29
CA ASP A 279 4.36 30.04 39.96
C ASP A 279 4.47 31.55 39.63
N ALA A 280 4.27 31.92 38.35
CA ALA A 280 4.26 33.31 37.93
C ALA A 280 3.10 34.13 38.55
N ARG A 281 1.95 33.50 38.81
CA ARG A 281 0.82 34.15 39.51
C ARG A 281 1.04 34.26 41.01
N ALA A 282 1.80 33.33 41.60
CA ALA A 282 2.15 33.32 43.01
C ALA A 282 3.36 34.23 43.33
N ALA A 283 4.11 34.63 42.31
CA ALA A 283 5.26 35.52 42.49
C ALA A 283 4.81 36.89 43.04
N PRO A 284 5.40 37.34 44.16
CA PRO A 284 5.07 38.65 44.73
C PRO A 284 5.42 39.77 43.76
N ALA A 285 4.58 40.81 43.71
CA ALA A 285 4.84 41.99 42.88
C ALA A 285 6.22 42.57 43.23
N VAL A 286 7.10 42.63 42.22
CA VAL A 286 8.42 43.26 42.37
C VAL A 286 8.19 44.70 42.84
N PRO A 287 8.71 45.11 44.01
CA PRO A 287 8.58 46.48 44.46
C PRO A 287 9.17 47.39 43.39
N ALA A 288 8.38 48.36 42.91
CA ALA A 288 8.86 49.36 41.96
C ALA A 288 10.12 50.02 42.56
N ALA A 289 11.25 49.86 41.87
CA ALA A 289 12.51 50.48 42.26
C ALA A 289 12.27 51.98 42.35
N LYS A 290 12.37 52.55 43.56
CA LYS A 290 12.37 53.99 43.75
C LYS A 290 13.60 54.54 43.02
N GLN A 291 13.36 55.24 41.91
CA GLN A 291 14.36 56.07 41.27
C GLN A 291 14.72 57.17 42.29
N GLN A 292 15.97 57.15 42.76
CA GLN A 292 16.62 58.27 43.44
C GLN A 292 17.48 59.01 42.44
#